data_AF-A0AAD9UK78-F1
#
_entry.id   AF-A0AAD9UK78-F1
#
_cell.length_a   1.000
_cell.length_b   1.000
_cell.length_c   1.000
_cell.angle_alpha   90.00
_cell.angle_beta   90.00
_cell.angle_gamma   90.00
#
_symmetry.space_group_name_H-M   'P 1'
#
loop_
_entity.id
_entity.type
_entity.pdbx_description
1 polymer ?
#
loop_
_entity_poly.entity_id
_entity_poly.type
_entity_poly.pdbx_seq_one_letter_code
_entity_poly.pdbx_strand_id
1 'polypeptide(L)'
;MLSTASSKTIFTVNPDTREAHQLYNYAQSVDLESLGADNTTEYNNQTVDLDSIDSVYTVAELKTRQVTQEGFGVICAIVYAFPTSLNLDADVNSVVAVRCCNCHFRVDNITGSCVNQDCPQGSVNMLSVSETRTETTFDMRVTVSDHTGSIHNCYLSGDVAESMLGCTVGEFLSFDENQKTRLKWRFLLERCKIYIKISQPSFEQQKSIARILRCSVADPQQAAAALRSQA
;
A
#
# COMPACT_ATOMS: atom_id res chain seq x y z
N MET A 1 2.22 22.21 15.88
CA MET A 1 1.10 22.30 16.86
C MET A 1 1.00 20.92 17.52
N LEU A 2 1.24 20.80 18.83
CA LEU A 2 1.16 19.52 19.56
C LEU A 2 -0.22 19.43 20.21
N SER A 3 -0.98 18.38 19.90
CA SER A 3 -2.26 18.07 20.53
C SER A 3 -2.08 16.90 21.48
N THR A 4 -2.57 17.03 22.72
CA THR A 4 -2.47 16.00 23.76
C THR A 4 -3.87 15.51 24.09
N ALA A 5 -4.09 14.19 24.01
CA ALA A 5 -5.36 13.57 24.37
C ALA A 5 -5.47 13.40 25.90
N SER A 6 -6.66 13.61 26.43
CA SER A 6 -7.03 13.39 27.85
C SER A 6 -8.20 12.41 27.96
N SER A 7 -8.61 12.06 29.19
CA SER A 7 -9.72 11.13 29.45
C SER A 7 -11.09 11.59 28.93
N LYS A 8 -11.20 12.83 28.43
CA LYS A 8 -12.41 13.39 27.80
C LYS A 8 -12.29 13.56 26.28
N THR A 9 -11.18 13.12 25.68
CA THR A 9 -10.97 13.25 24.23
C THR A 9 -11.71 12.15 23.49
N ILE A 10 -12.46 12.54 22.45
CA ILE A 10 -13.21 11.60 21.60
C ILE A 10 -12.58 11.63 20.22
N PHE A 11 -12.23 10.45 19.71
CA PHE A 11 -11.81 10.27 18.32
C PHE A 11 -12.99 9.72 17.52
N THR A 12 -13.49 10.51 16.59
CA THR A 12 -14.51 10.06 15.65
C THR A 12 -13.83 9.71 14.34
N VAL A 13 -13.92 8.43 13.93
CA VAL A 13 -13.35 7.95 12.68
C VAL A 13 -14.32 8.29 11.54
N ASN A 14 -13.81 8.91 10.48
CA ASN A 14 -14.58 9.33 9.30
C ASN A 14 -15.88 10.08 9.64
N PRO A 15 -15.80 11.21 10.39
CA PRO A 15 -17.01 11.95 10.74
C PRO A 15 -17.66 12.51 9.48
N ASP A 16 -19.00 12.51 9.43
CA ASP A 16 -19.78 13.06 8.32
C ASP A 16 -19.84 14.59 8.42
N THR A 17 -18.70 15.23 8.18
CA THR A 17 -18.56 16.69 8.17
C THR A 17 -17.89 17.16 6.89
N ARG A 18 -18.16 18.41 6.51
CA ARG A 18 -17.57 19.03 5.31
C ARG A 18 -16.05 19.04 5.38
N GLU A 19 -15.47 19.31 6.55
CA GLU A 19 -14.02 19.35 6.77
C GLU A 19 -13.39 17.97 6.55
N ALA A 20 -14.03 16.91 7.04
CA ALA A 20 -13.57 15.55 6.83
C ALA A 20 -13.66 15.13 5.36
N HIS A 21 -14.72 15.54 4.66
CA HIS A 21 -14.87 15.30 3.23
C HIS A 21 -13.83 16.07 2.40
N GLN A 22 -13.54 17.33 2.78
CA GLN A 22 -12.47 18.12 2.16
C GLN A 22 -11.09 17.51 2.38
N LEU A 23 -10.80 17.07 3.61
CA LEU A 23 -9.56 16.37 3.93
C LEU A 23 -9.43 15.05 3.18
N TYR A 24 -10.53 14.30 3.03
CA TYR A 24 -10.56 13.05 2.28
C TYR A 24 -10.24 13.30 0.79
N ASN A 25 -10.94 14.24 0.16
CA ASN A 25 -10.71 14.59 -1.25
C ASN A 25 -9.30 15.14 -1.46
N TYR A 26 -8.81 15.97 -0.54
CA TYR A 26 -7.43 16.44 -0.56
C TYR A 26 -6.45 15.28 -0.43
N ALA A 27 -6.62 14.38 0.54
CA ALA A 27 -5.77 13.21 0.73
C ALA A 27 -5.80 12.23 -0.46
N GLN A 28 -6.89 12.20 -1.24
CA GLN A 28 -6.96 11.46 -2.50
C GLN A 28 -6.18 12.15 -3.64
N SER A 29 -6.18 13.48 -3.67
CA SER A 29 -5.42 14.28 -4.64
C SER A 29 -3.93 14.37 -4.31
N VAL A 30 -3.58 14.22 -3.03
CA VAL A 30 -2.20 14.21 -2.54
C VAL A 30 -1.65 12.81 -2.74
N ASP A 31 -0.73 12.69 -3.69
CA ASP A 31 0.03 11.47 -3.81
C ASP A 31 1.03 11.36 -2.64
N LEU A 32 0.68 10.54 -1.63
CA LEU A 32 1.58 10.15 -0.55
C LEU A 32 2.77 9.32 -1.07
N GLU A 33 2.71 8.82 -2.31
CA GLU A 33 3.88 8.33 -3.01
C GLU A 33 4.74 9.49 -3.54
N SER A 34 4.17 10.59 -4.04
CA SER A 34 4.91 11.80 -4.48
C SER A 34 5.58 12.62 -3.38
N LEU A 35 5.05 12.59 -2.15
CA LEU A 35 5.78 13.06 -0.96
C LEU A 35 6.97 12.14 -0.59
N GLY A 36 7.24 11.12 -1.39
CA GLY A 36 8.50 10.36 -1.46
C GLY A 36 8.84 9.93 -2.89
N ALA A 37 8.32 10.63 -3.90
CA ALA A 37 8.65 10.41 -5.31
C ALA A 37 9.12 11.76 -5.85
N ASP A 38 10.22 12.23 -5.27
CA ASP A 38 11.16 13.01 -6.06
C ASP A 38 11.85 11.99 -6.99
N ASN A 39 11.65 12.15 -8.31
CA ASN A 39 12.54 11.69 -9.39
C ASN A 39 13.12 10.26 -9.31
N THR A 40 12.37 9.32 -8.74
CA THR A 40 12.82 7.92 -8.57
C THR A 40 11.81 6.91 -9.12
N THR A 41 11.27 7.23 -10.30
CA THR A 41 10.73 6.20 -11.21
C THR A 41 11.74 5.08 -11.47
N GLU A 42 13.04 5.32 -11.26
CA GLU A 42 14.09 4.28 -11.34
C GLU A 42 14.20 3.38 -10.09
N TYR A 43 13.85 3.82 -8.88
CA TYR A 43 14.00 3.01 -7.64
C TYR A 43 12.72 2.28 -7.19
N ASN A 44 11.55 2.75 -7.63
CA ASN A 44 10.28 2.02 -7.41
C ASN A 44 10.07 0.91 -8.45
N ASN A 45 10.68 1.04 -9.65
CA ASN A 45 10.69 0.01 -10.70
C ASN A 45 11.89 -0.94 -10.62
N GLN A 46 12.76 -0.83 -9.61
CA GLN A 46 13.67 -1.94 -9.32
C GLN A 46 12.80 -3.11 -8.87
N THR A 47 12.55 -4.02 -9.81
CA THR A 47 12.08 -5.37 -9.56
C THR A 47 13.04 -5.98 -8.57
N VAL A 48 12.70 -5.89 -7.29
CA VAL A 48 13.46 -6.55 -6.24
C VAL A 48 13.36 -8.03 -6.57
N ASP A 49 14.50 -8.65 -6.84
CA ASP A 49 14.55 -10.08 -7.08
C ASP A 49 14.06 -10.79 -5.83
N LEU A 50 12.85 -11.36 -5.91
CA LEU A 50 12.20 -12.00 -4.77
C LEU A 50 12.98 -13.23 -4.30
N ASP A 51 13.75 -13.84 -5.20
CA ASP A 51 14.56 -15.03 -4.91
C ASP A 51 15.81 -14.68 -4.10
N SER A 52 16.20 -13.39 -4.06
CA SER A 52 17.29 -12.91 -3.20
C SER A 52 16.88 -12.65 -1.75
N ILE A 53 15.57 -12.66 -1.45
CA ILE A 53 15.04 -12.33 -0.13
C ILE A 53 14.85 -13.62 0.68
N ASP A 54 15.86 -14.01 1.46
CA ASP A 54 15.79 -15.16 2.37
C ASP A 54 15.60 -14.78 3.84
N SER A 55 15.71 -13.49 4.16
CA SER A 55 15.66 -13.01 5.54
C SER A 55 14.24 -13.05 6.11
N VAL A 56 14.00 -13.94 7.07
CA VAL A 56 12.72 -14.05 7.79
C VAL A 56 12.77 -13.26 9.09
N TYR A 57 11.80 -12.38 9.32
CA TYR A 57 11.68 -11.60 10.56
C TYR A 57 10.27 -11.60 11.13
N THR A 58 10.18 -11.40 12.45
CA THR A 58 8.95 -10.98 13.12
C THR A 58 8.67 -9.50 12.88
N VAL A 59 7.43 -9.08 13.10
CA VAL A 59 7.04 -7.67 13.01
C VAL A 59 7.81 -6.81 14.02
N ALA A 60 8.06 -7.30 15.23
CA ALA A 60 8.83 -6.57 16.23
C ALA A 60 10.29 -6.37 15.78
N GLU A 61 10.95 -7.40 15.25
CA GLU A 61 12.32 -7.29 14.74
C GLU A 61 12.42 -6.30 13.58
N LEU A 62 11.45 -6.31 12.66
CA LEU A 62 11.38 -5.33 11.58
C LEU A 62 11.24 -3.90 12.11
N LYS A 63 10.37 -3.69 13.11
CA LYS A 63 10.23 -2.38 13.76
C LYS A 63 11.50 -1.94 14.45
N THR A 64 12.19 -2.83 15.17
CA THR A 64 13.46 -2.52 15.81
C THR A 64 14.49 -2.12 14.77
N ARG A 65 14.64 -2.89 13.69
CA ARG A 65 15.58 -2.57 12.60
C ARG A 65 15.27 -1.26 11.90
N GLN A 66 13.99 -0.97 11.71
CA GLN A 66 13.55 0.30 11.15
C GLN A 66 14.04 1.50 11.99
N VAL A 67 14.12 1.33 13.31
CA VAL A 67 14.60 2.36 14.25
C VAL A 67 16.13 2.36 14.39
N THR A 68 16.76 1.18 14.37
CA THR A 68 18.20 1.01 14.64
C THR A 68 19.08 1.24 13.41
N GLN A 69 18.58 1.08 12.19
CA GLN A 69 19.37 1.38 10.99
C GLN A 69 19.58 2.90 10.88
N GLU A 70 20.83 3.33 11.09
CA GLU A 70 21.28 4.69 10.82
C GLU A 70 21.51 4.86 9.30
N GLY A 71 20.73 5.72 8.65
CA GLY A 71 20.90 6.09 7.25
C GLY A 71 19.61 6.05 6.42
N PHE A 72 19.77 6.27 5.10
CA PHE A 72 18.72 6.05 4.12
C PHE A 72 18.87 4.63 3.57
N GLY A 73 17.97 3.74 3.97
CA GLY A 73 18.03 2.32 3.62
C GLY A 73 16.70 1.71 3.22
N VAL A 74 16.78 0.57 2.54
CA VAL A 74 15.64 -0.30 2.24
C VAL A 74 15.84 -1.63 2.95
N ILE A 75 14.83 -2.08 3.67
CA ILE A 75 14.79 -3.42 4.28
C ILE A 75 13.87 -4.30 3.44
N CYS A 76 14.40 -5.39 2.89
CA CYS A 76 13.61 -6.43 2.25
C CYS A 76 13.58 -7.68 3.14
N ALA A 77 12.39 -8.24 3.37
CA ALA A 77 12.22 -9.36 4.27
C ALA A 77 11.00 -10.23 3.94
N ILE A 78 10.98 -11.44 4.49
CA ILE A 78 9.82 -12.31 4.56
C ILE A 78 9.23 -12.24 5.97
N VAL A 79 7.91 -12.09 6.05
CA VAL A 79 7.15 -12.12 7.31
C VAL A 79 6.03 -13.15 7.18
N TYR A 80 5.88 -13.99 8.21
CA TYR A 80 4.74 -14.90 8.35
C TYR A 80 3.69 -14.26 9.25
N ALA A 81 2.79 -13.50 8.62
CA ALA A 81 1.81 -12.66 9.31
C ALA A 81 0.41 -12.85 8.72
N PHE A 82 -0.58 -12.31 9.41
CA PHE A 82 -1.96 -12.28 8.97
C PHE A 82 -2.34 -10.87 8.51
N PRO A 83 -3.03 -10.71 7.37
CA PRO A 83 -3.76 -9.49 7.08
C PRO A 83 -4.85 -9.29 8.14
N THR A 84 -4.74 -8.27 8.98
CA THR A 84 -5.72 -7.94 10.03
C THR A 84 -6.64 -6.80 9.65
N SER A 85 -6.28 -6.02 8.62
CA SER A 85 -7.16 -5.04 8.00
C SER A 85 -7.03 -5.15 6.48
N LEU A 86 -8.13 -5.52 5.82
CA LEU A 86 -8.26 -5.68 4.38
C LEU A 86 -9.69 -5.28 3.97
N ASN A 87 -9.85 -4.11 3.38
CA ASN A 87 -11.17 -3.49 3.15
C ASN A 87 -11.57 -3.57 1.67
N LEU A 88 -11.80 -4.79 1.16
CA LEU A 88 -12.25 -4.99 -0.23
C LEU A 88 -13.74 -4.68 -0.45
N ASP A 89 -14.50 -4.67 0.63
CA ASP A 89 -15.94 -4.42 0.71
C ASP A 89 -16.28 -2.96 1.02
N ALA A 90 -15.28 -2.07 1.04
CA ALA A 90 -15.45 -0.64 1.19
C ALA A 90 -15.73 0.04 -0.18
N ASP A 91 -15.77 1.37 -0.19
CA ASP A 91 -15.92 2.16 -1.40
C ASP A 91 -14.82 1.82 -2.43
N VAL A 92 -15.22 1.71 -3.70
CA VAL A 92 -14.33 1.28 -4.80
C VAL A 92 -13.10 2.19 -4.91
N ASN A 93 -13.23 3.50 -4.66
CA ASN A 93 -12.12 4.45 -4.73
C ASN A 93 -11.05 4.24 -3.64
N SER A 94 -11.37 3.46 -2.60
CA SER A 94 -10.42 3.06 -1.55
C SER A 94 -9.61 1.80 -1.89
N VAL A 95 -10.00 1.09 -2.96
CA VAL A 95 -9.41 -0.20 -3.37
C VAL A 95 -8.70 -0.09 -4.71
N VAL A 96 -9.18 0.79 -5.60
CA VAL A 96 -8.59 1.01 -6.93
C VAL A 96 -8.20 2.46 -7.12
N ALA A 97 -7.22 2.67 -8.00
CA ALA A 97 -6.77 3.98 -8.43
C ALA A 97 -6.56 4.01 -9.94
N VAL A 98 -6.92 5.12 -10.55
CA VAL A 98 -6.57 5.41 -11.94
C VAL A 98 -5.15 5.99 -11.94
N ARG A 99 -4.28 5.42 -12.77
CA ARG A 99 -2.87 5.82 -12.92
C ARG A 99 -2.57 6.14 -14.37
N CYS A 100 -1.64 7.05 -14.60
CA CYS A 100 -1.17 7.38 -15.94
C CYS A 100 -0.32 6.21 -16.49
N CYS A 101 -0.60 5.71 -17.69
CA CYS A 101 0.16 4.60 -18.28
C CYS A 101 1.65 4.94 -18.55
N ASN A 102 2.04 6.22 -18.52
CA ASN A 102 3.41 6.63 -18.83
C ASN A 102 4.30 6.77 -17.59
N CYS A 103 3.78 7.39 -16.53
CA CYS A 103 4.54 7.63 -15.29
C CYS A 103 3.99 6.89 -14.08
N HIS A 104 2.90 6.13 -14.24
CA HIS A 104 2.13 5.46 -13.18
C HIS A 104 1.68 6.39 -12.04
N PHE A 105 1.71 7.70 -12.28
CA PHE A 105 1.24 8.70 -11.34
C PHE A 105 -0.28 8.61 -11.20
N ARG A 106 -0.78 8.73 -9.97
CA ARG A 106 -2.21 8.69 -9.70
C ARG A 106 -2.91 9.86 -10.39
N VAL A 107 -3.89 9.54 -11.22
CA VAL A 107 -4.70 10.52 -11.94
C VAL A 107 -5.96 10.77 -11.12
N ASP A 108 -6.30 12.05 -10.95
CA ASP A 108 -7.55 12.42 -10.31
C ASP A 108 -8.73 12.01 -11.22
N ASN A 109 -9.71 11.33 -10.63
CA ASN A 109 -10.91 10.87 -11.32
C ASN A 109 -11.75 12.03 -11.89
N ILE A 110 -11.60 13.25 -11.34
CA ILE A 110 -12.37 14.43 -11.78
C ILE A 110 -11.75 15.08 -13.02
N THR A 111 -10.42 15.27 -13.01
CA THR A 111 -9.73 15.93 -14.13
C THR A 111 -9.40 14.95 -15.26
N GLY A 112 -9.21 13.67 -14.95
CA GLY A 112 -8.86 12.63 -15.92
C GLY A 112 -7.48 12.83 -16.58
N SER A 113 -6.68 13.78 -16.08
CA SER A 113 -5.39 14.18 -16.66
C SER A 113 -4.25 13.97 -15.67
N CYS A 114 -3.10 13.54 -16.17
CA CYS A 114 -1.89 13.41 -15.36
C CYS A 114 -1.38 14.80 -14.94
N VAL A 115 -1.30 15.06 -13.64
CA VAL A 115 -0.79 16.34 -13.10
C VAL A 115 0.71 16.36 -12.83
N ASN A 116 1.38 15.22 -13.03
CA ASN A 116 2.83 15.12 -12.86
C ASN A 116 3.55 15.92 -13.97
N GLN A 117 4.23 17.01 -13.58
CA GLN A 117 4.95 17.90 -14.49
C GLN A 117 6.19 17.24 -15.10
N ASP A 118 6.75 16.22 -14.45
CA ASP A 118 7.87 15.43 -14.97
C ASP A 118 7.40 14.35 -15.95
N CYS A 119 6.09 14.16 -16.10
CA CYS A 119 5.52 13.30 -17.11
C CYS A 119 5.34 14.07 -18.43
N PRO A 120 5.77 13.52 -19.58
CA PRO A 120 5.50 14.08 -20.90
C PRO A 120 4.02 14.38 -21.16
N GLN A 121 3.10 13.67 -20.50
CA GLN A 121 1.65 13.88 -20.60
C GLN A 121 1.13 14.99 -19.66
N GLY A 122 1.81 15.26 -18.55
CA GLY A 122 1.43 16.32 -17.61
C GLY A 122 2.13 17.66 -17.86
N SER A 123 3.21 17.66 -18.64
CA SER A 123 3.90 18.87 -19.09
C SER A 123 3.29 19.51 -20.35
N VAL A 124 2.41 18.79 -21.07
CA VAL A 124 1.69 19.38 -22.21
C VAL A 124 0.59 20.28 -21.67
N ASN A 125 0.73 21.58 -21.94
CA ASN A 125 -0.29 22.59 -21.69
C ASN A 125 -1.68 22.08 -22.11
N MET A 126 -2.70 22.44 -21.33
CA MET A 126 -4.14 22.11 -21.36
C MET A 126 -4.87 22.31 -22.72
N LEU A 127 -4.14 22.54 -23.81
CA LEU A 127 -4.60 22.93 -25.14
C LEU A 127 -4.54 21.79 -26.18
N SER A 128 -3.87 20.68 -25.89
CA SER A 128 -3.98 19.47 -26.69
C SER A 128 -4.64 18.38 -25.84
N VAL A 129 -5.89 18.06 -26.17
CA VAL A 129 -6.60 16.86 -25.70
C VAL A 129 -5.93 15.63 -26.32
N SER A 130 -4.68 15.39 -25.95
CA SER A 130 -4.04 14.10 -26.06
C SER A 130 -4.70 13.25 -24.99
N GLU A 131 -5.54 12.30 -25.38
CA GLU A 131 -6.18 11.34 -24.47
C GLU A 131 -5.10 10.79 -23.53
N THR A 132 -5.10 11.25 -22.27
CA THR A 132 -4.18 10.74 -21.27
C THR A 132 -4.49 9.25 -21.15
N ARG A 133 -3.56 8.40 -21.62
CA ARG A 133 -3.72 6.95 -21.48
C ARG A 133 -3.64 6.63 -19.99
N THR A 134 -4.76 6.18 -19.45
CA THR A 134 -4.88 5.78 -18.06
C THR A 134 -5.15 4.30 -17.94
N GLU A 135 -4.71 3.74 -16.82
CA GLU A 135 -4.97 2.37 -16.42
C GLU A 135 -5.57 2.37 -15.01
N THR A 136 -6.47 1.43 -14.75
CA THR A 136 -7.02 1.25 -13.40
C THR A 136 -6.27 0.11 -12.74
N THR A 137 -5.70 0.39 -11.57
CA THR A 137 -4.86 -0.55 -10.81
C THR A 137 -5.42 -0.70 -9.41
N PHE A 138 -5.17 -1.83 -8.76
CA PHE A 138 -5.40 -1.93 -7.33
C PHE A 138 -4.46 -1.00 -6.57
N ASP A 139 -4.97 -0.36 -5.53
CA ASP A 139 -4.24 0.54 -4.66
C ASP A 139 -4.88 0.56 -3.28
N MET A 140 -4.50 -0.42 -2.46
CA MET A 140 -5.11 -0.64 -1.15
C MET A 140 -4.11 -0.60 -0.01
N ARG A 141 -4.61 -0.25 1.17
CA ARG A 141 -3.85 -0.24 2.42
C ARG A 141 -4.23 -1.44 3.27
N VAL A 142 -3.21 -2.22 3.64
CA VAL A 142 -3.37 -3.43 4.44
C VAL A 142 -2.62 -3.27 5.75
N THR A 143 -3.21 -3.76 6.85
CA THR A 143 -2.44 -3.98 8.09
C THR A 143 -2.08 -5.44 8.17
N VAL A 144 -0.80 -5.72 8.42
CA VAL A 144 -0.30 -7.07 8.64
C VAL A 144 0.15 -7.21 10.08
N SER A 145 -0.21 -8.33 10.72
CA SER A 145 0.09 -8.56 12.13
C SER A 145 0.60 -9.97 12.35
N ASP A 146 1.52 -10.12 13.29
CA ASP A 146 1.90 -11.40 13.87
C ASP A 146 1.73 -11.36 15.40
N HIS A 147 2.28 -12.35 16.11
CA HIS A 147 2.21 -12.43 17.57
C HIS A 147 3.08 -11.38 18.30
N THR A 148 3.95 -10.67 17.58
CA THR A 148 4.88 -9.67 18.11
C THR A 148 4.43 -8.23 17.84
N GLY A 149 3.50 -8.03 16.89
CA GLY A 149 2.86 -6.73 16.66
C GLY A 149 2.25 -6.57 15.27
N SER A 150 1.96 -5.31 14.90
CA SER A 150 1.32 -4.95 13.62
C SER A 150 2.09 -3.91 12.83
N ILE A 151 2.20 -4.07 11.51
CA ILE A 151 2.65 -3.05 10.56
C ILE A 151 1.41 -2.50 9.85
N HIS A 152 1.14 -1.22 10.05
CA HIS A 152 -0.03 -0.54 9.50
C HIS A 152 0.26 0.11 8.15
N ASN A 153 -0.80 0.33 7.37
CA ASN A 153 -0.76 1.05 6.10
C ASN A 153 0.25 0.52 5.07
N CYS A 154 0.46 -0.80 5.05
CA CYS A 154 1.25 -1.46 4.02
C CYS A 154 0.57 -1.26 2.67
N TYR A 155 1.34 -0.78 1.68
CA TYR A 155 0.85 -0.67 0.31
C TYR A 155 0.75 -2.05 -0.32
N LEU A 156 -0.42 -2.34 -0.90
CA LEU A 156 -0.66 -3.49 -1.76
C LEU A 156 -1.31 -2.94 -3.05
N SER A 157 -0.58 -2.96 -4.15
CA SER A 157 -1.01 -2.32 -5.39
C SER A 157 -0.63 -3.12 -6.63
N GLY A 158 -1.28 -2.79 -7.74
CA GLY A 158 -1.03 -3.36 -9.07
C GLY A 158 -1.07 -4.89 -9.09
N ASP A 159 -0.13 -5.47 -9.85
CA ASP A 159 -0.03 -6.91 -10.10
C ASP A 159 0.14 -7.75 -8.84
N VAL A 160 0.74 -7.18 -7.78
CA VAL A 160 0.89 -7.87 -6.49
C VAL A 160 -0.46 -8.12 -5.85
N ALA A 161 -1.36 -7.14 -5.94
CA ALA A 161 -2.72 -7.26 -5.45
C ALA A 161 -3.55 -8.21 -6.33
N GLU A 162 -3.42 -8.12 -7.65
CA GLU A 162 -4.10 -9.06 -8.58
C GLU A 162 -3.67 -10.50 -8.31
N SER A 163 -2.36 -10.73 -8.14
CA SER A 163 -1.79 -12.03 -7.82
C SER A 163 -2.27 -12.56 -6.47
N MET A 164 -2.38 -11.69 -5.46
CA MET A 164 -2.90 -12.08 -4.15
C MET A 164 -4.38 -12.45 -4.25
N LEU A 165 -5.21 -11.60 -4.86
CA LEU A 165 -6.66 -11.80 -4.93
C LEU A 165 -7.08 -12.90 -5.91
N GLY A 166 -6.25 -13.16 -6.93
CA GLY A 166 -6.52 -14.11 -8.01
C GLY A 166 -7.57 -13.60 -8.99
N CYS A 167 -7.66 -12.29 -9.18
CA CYS A 167 -8.53 -11.65 -10.15
C CYS A 167 -7.92 -10.34 -10.64
N THR A 168 -8.26 -9.95 -11.86
CA THR A 168 -7.90 -8.64 -12.42
C THR A 168 -8.75 -7.52 -11.81
N VAL A 169 -8.29 -6.28 -11.94
CA VAL A 169 -9.09 -5.10 -11.52
C VAL A 169 -10.44 -5.04 -12.23
N GLY A 170 -10.50 -5.37 -13.53
CA GLY A 170 -11.74 -5.37 -14.30
C GLY A 170 -12.77 -6.39 -13.78
N GLU A 171 -12.31 -7.60 -13.44
CA GLU A 171 -13.16 -8.62 -12.80
C GLU A 171 -13.64 -8.16 -11.42
N PHE A 172 -12.76 -7.59 -10.62
CA PHE A 172 -13.11 -7.08 -9.29
C PHE A 172 -14.17 -5.99 -9.32
N LEU A 173 -14.11 -5.08 -10.30
CA LEU A 173 -15.12 -4.04 -10.49
C LEU A 173 -16.49 -4.62 -10.88
N SER A 174 -16.52 -5.78 -11.52
CA SER A 174 -17.75 -6.50 -11.87
C SER A 174 -18.36 -7.30 -10.72
N PHE A 175 -17.63 -7.48 -9.61
CA PHE A 175 -18.11 -8.29 -8.48
C PHE A 175 -19.21 -7.60 -7.68
N ASP A 176 -20.18 -8.41 -7.26
CA ASP A 176 -21.15 -8.01 -6.25
C ASP A 176 -20.51 -7.91 -4.84
N GLU A 177 -21.24 -7.32 -3.90
CA GLU A 177 -20.74 -7.15 -2.53
C GLU A 177 -20.40 -8.49 -1.87
N ASN A 178 -21.20 -9.52 -2.11
CA ASN A 178 -20.97 -10.86 -1.54
C ASN A 178 -19.66 -11.49 -2.06
N GLN A 179 -19.35 -11.33 -3.34
CA GLN A 179 -18.11 -11.78 -3.97
C GLN A 179 -16.91 -11.05 -3.37
N LYS A 180 -16.99 -9.73 -3.19
CA LYS A 180 -15.96 -8.92 -2.53
C LYS A 180 -15.74 -9.34 -1.07
N THR A 181 -16.82 -9.57 -0.34
CA THR A 181 -16.77 -10.07 1.04
C THR A 181 -16.12 -11.46 1.10
N ARG A 182 -16.47 -12.39 0.20
CA ARG A 182 -15.82 -13.71 0.14
C ARG A 182 -14.32 -13.61 -0.15
N LEU A 183 -13.91 -12.74 -1.06
CA LEU A 183 -12.49 -12.49 -1.34
C LEU A 183 -11.76 -11.95 -0.12
N LYS A 184 -12.36 -11.01 0.62
CA LYS A 184 -11.80 -10.47 1.86
C LYS A 184 -11.55 -11.60 2.87
N TRP A 185 -12.56 -12.43 3.14
CA TRP A 185 -12.45 -13.52 4.12
C TRP A 185 -11.50 -14.64 3.71
N ARG A 186 -11.15 -14.77 2.43
CA ARG A 186 -10.13 -15.73 1.98
C ARG A 186 -8.72 -15.40 2.49
N PHE A 187 -8.44 -14.14 2.82
CA PHE A 187 -7.11 -13.69 3.23
C PHE A 187 -7.09 -13.02 4.61
N LEU A 188 -8.20 -12.40 5.01
CA LEU A 188 -8.29 -11.74 6.31
C LEU A 188 -8.16 -12.77 7.43
N LEU A 189 -7.23 -12.53 8.35
CA LEU A 189 -6.87 -13.44 9.44
C LEU A 189 -6.33 -14.82 9.02
N GLU A 190 -6.03 -15.00 7.73
CA GLU A 190 -5.32 -16.18 7.24
C GLU A 190 -3.81 -15.95 7.27
N ARG A 191 -3.06 -17.01 7.60
CA ARG A 191 -1.61 -16.88 7.75
C ARG A 191 -0.97 -16.83 6.37
N CYS A 192 -0.29 -15.74 6.07
CA CYS A 192 0.32 -15.48 4.77
C CYS A 192 1.85 -15.42 4.88
N LYS A 193 2.52 -15.86 3.82
CA LYS A 193 3.92 -15.55 3.56
C LYS A 193 3.96 -14.24 2.79
N ILE A 194 4.48 -13.19 3.42
CA ILE A 194 4.47 -11.83 2.91
C ILE A 194 5.91 -11.38 2.68
N TYR A 195 6.23 -11.04 1.43
CA TYR A 195 7.47 -10.36 1.07
C TYR A 195 7.22 -8.87 1.22
N ILE A 196 8.01 -8.20 2.05
CA ILE A 196 7.83 -6.80 2.40
C ILE A 196 9.10 -6.00 2.15
N LYS A 197 8.93 -4.81 1.56
CA LYS A 197 9.95 -3.78 1.39
C LYS A 197 9.61 -2.62 2.31
N ILE A 198 10.51 -2.26 3.21
CA ILE A 198 10.37 -1.09 4.08
C ILE A 198 11.41 -0.07 3.65
N SER A 199 10.95 1.05 3.10
CA SER A 199 11.78 2.22 2.83
C SER A 199 11.85 3.08 4.09
N GLN A 200 13.06 3.40 4.54
CA GLN A 200 13.26 4.26 5.70
C GLN A 200 12.93 5.73 5.41
N PRO A 201 12.66 6.55 6.44
CA PRO A 201 12.45 7.98 6.27
C PRO A 201 13.63 8.64 5.54
N SER A 202 13.34 9.46 4.54
CA SER A 202 14.30 10.32 3.84
C SER A 202 14.09 11.81 4.18
N PHE A 203 14.96 12.68 3.67
CA PHE A 203 14.76 14.13 3.79
C PHE A 203 13.43 14.59 3.17
N GLU A 204 13.06 14.02 2.03
CA GLU A 204 11.79 14.27 1.34
C GLU A 204 10.63 13.54 2.02
N GLN A 205 10.89 12.36 2.59
CA GLN A 205 9.88 11.47 3.15
C GLN A 205 10.10 11.19 4.64
N GLN A 206 9.45 11.97 5.50
CA GLN A 206 9.66 11.86 6.96
C GLN A 206 9.07 10.60 7.62
N LYS A 207 8.36 9.74 6.87
CA LYS A 207 7.76 8.50 7.39
C LYS A 207 8.23 7.31 6.59
N SER A 208 8.48 6.20 7.27
CA SER A 208 8.75 4.93 6.62
C SER A 208 7.57 4.47 5.79
N ILE A 209 7.85 3.89 4.63
CA ILE A 209 6.84 3.25 3.79
C ILE A 209 7.06 1.75 3.78
N ALA A 210 6.01 0.99 4.08
CA ALA A 210 5.99 -0.47 3.91
C ALA A 210 5.21 -0.83 2.64
N ARG A 211 5.82 -1.58 1.72
CA ARG A 211 5.19 -2.11 0.51
C ARG A 211 5.23 -3.63 0.50
N ILE A 212 4.11 -4.25 0.16
CA ILE A 212 4.04 -5.69 -0.06
C ILE A 212 4.50 -5.97 -1.49
N LEU A 213 5.52 -6.81 -1.63
CA LEU A 213 6.06 -7.25 -2.92
C LEU A 213 5.40 -8.55 -3.40
N ARG A 214 4.98 -9.40 -2.47
CA ARG A 214 4.26 -10.64 -2.75
C ARG A 214 3.51 -11.09 -1.50
N CYS A 215 2.27 -11.57 -1.67
CA CYS A 215 1.49 -12.14 -0.59
C CYS A 215 0.82 -13.43 -1.07
N SER A 216 0.95 -14.50 -0.30
CA SER A 216 0.32 -15.79 -0.56
C SER A 216 0.00 -16.48 0.76
N VAL A 217 -1.04 -17.32 0.77
CA VAL A 217 -1.35 -18.16 1.95
C VAL A 217 -0.14 -19.04 2.23
N ALA A 218 0.33 -19.02 3.47
CA ALA A 218 1.53 -19.76 3.87
C ALA A 218 1.25 -21.26 3.94
N ASP A 219 2.21 -22.07 3.51
CA ASP A 219 2.22 -23.50 3.83
C ASP A 219 2.34 -23.68 5.37
N PRO A 220 1.41 -24.41 6.02
CA PRO A 220 1.47 -24.68 7.45
C PRO A 220 2.82 -25.20 7.94
N GLN A 221 3.53 -26.00 7.14
CA GLN A 221 4.84 -26.55 7.54
C GLN A 221 5.91 -25.47 7.60
N GLN A 222 5.97 -24.59 6.59
CA GLN A 222 6.91 -23.47 6.54
C GLN A 222 6.62 -22.45 7.64
N ALA A 223 5.34 -22.14 7.86
CA ALA A 223 4.91 -21.22 8.92
C ALA A 223 5.28 -21.76 10.32
N ALA A 224 5.08 -23.06 10.56
CA ALA A 224 5.47 -23.69 11.82
C ALA A 224 6.98 -23.70 12.02
N ALA A 225 7.77 -23.96 10.97
CA ALA A 225 9.22 -23.92 11.03
C ALA A 225 9.74 -22.52 11.38
N ALA A 226 9.19 -21.48 10.74
CA ALA A 226 9.55 -20.08 11.01
C ALA A 226 9.26 -19.68 12.47
N LEU A 227 8.12 -20.11 13.03
CA LEU A 227 7.80 -19.87 14.45
C LEU A 227 8.75 -20.62 15.40
N ARG A 228 9.18 -21.84 15.05
CA ARG A 228 10.13 -22.61 15.86
C ARG A 228 11.54 -22.03 15.85
N SER A 229 11.96 -21.42 14.74
CA SER A 229 13.27 -20.73 14.68
C SER A 229 13.33 -19.43 15.48
N GLN A 230 12.19 -18.96 16.00
CA GLN A 230 12.05 -17.70 16.72
C GLN A 230 11.78 -17.88 18.23
N ALA A 231 11.65 -19.13 18.70
CA ALA A 231 11.44 -19.50 20.11
C ALA A 231 12.73 -20.04 20.74
#